data_AF-A0A939W2L9-F1
#
_entry.id   AF-A0A939W2L9-F1
#
_cell.length_a   1.000
_cell.length_b   1.000
_cell.length_c   1.000
_cell.angle_alpha   90.00
_cell.angle_beta   90.00
_cell.angle_gamma   90.00
#
_symmetry.space_group_name_H-M   'P 1'
#
loop_
_entity.id
_entity.type
_entity.pdbx_description
1 polymer ?
#
loop_
_entity_poly.entity_id
_entity_poly.type
_entity_poly.pdbx_seq_one_letter_code
_entity_poly.pdbx_strand_id
1 'polypeptide(L)'
;MLVILTLLAIPSCKHGNTGTLEPEPEQVVYTVTFDTDGGSEISAKSVNADEAVAQPDSPTKTGFVFDGWYTDSQLTTAWDFETKVTQNITLYAKWKILVLNVTFFTDGGTEIDSQKVNYNEKAVKPASDPTKENCTFDGWYTDRTYSTEFDFTTEITQDITIYAKWIVSEESFEVKFETSGGSDIATQVIKENEKATKPDVDPTREHSKFDGWYADEGCSVAFDFDTELTEATTIYAKWIPIYTVTFNTNGGTTVTAQEVEDGKKATKPTADPTRTKYKFLGWYADENCTEGQEYNFNNSVYSNLTIYAKWIPLYTVTFIGADIPPKTLEKGQTIAKPETPTRSDGALFDDWYIDEEYSAKYVFGSEIVADIKIYAKWLDSWTVTFSGASSIEPVSVKHNQTVTKPADPADTETLAFDGWYADSTFKTPFDFNTKITANTTIYAKWLPFYTITFNSVDGSNVNPIKVVQGKKATKPADPTRGSRTFAGWYKDSSYTQAFDFTAETITRDITLYARWNMPEGVDNAITMNVEKGQLDVTYSPYTNGLWMQYEYTFTCNDGPADWYLNNKLVKSNSSEYMYTRTYFQQTGIFTVEARKVINDIVYTWTAVCSM
;
A
#
# COMPACT_ATOMS: atom_id res chain seq x y z
N MET A 1 8.21 -53.12 135.46
CA MET A 1 9.40 -52.57 136.15
C MET A 1 10.10 -53.74 136.83
N LEU A 2 11.39 -53.96 136.56
CA LEU A 2 12.48 -53.41 137.36
C LEU A 2 12.64 -54.14 138.70
N VAL A 3 13.84 -54.68 138.92
CA VAL A 3 14.32 -55.18 140.22
C VAL A 3 14.57 -53.99 141.14
N ILE A 4 14.00 -54.02 142.36
CA ILE A 4 14.51 -53.29 143.53
C ILE A 4 14.36 -54.15 144.80
N LEU A 5 15.42 -54.07 145.61
CA LEU A 5 15.67 -54.58 146.95
C LEU A 5 14.97 -53.73 148.03
N THR A 6 14.46 -54.33 149.12
CA THR A 6 14.59 -53.89 150.54
C THR A 6 13.73 -54.83 151.42
N LEU A 7 14.33 -55.72 152.22
CA LEU A 7 14.81 -55.57 153.61
C LEU A 7 13.73 -55.52 154.72
N LEU A 8 13.71 -56.61 155.50
CA LEU A 8 13.71 -56.69 156.98
C LEU A 8 12.52 -56.13 157.82
N ALA A 9 11.79 -57.03 158.51
CA ALA A 9 11.84 -57.26 159.98
C ALA A 9 10.47 -57.61 160.63
N ILE A 10 10.39 -58.86 161.14
CA ILE A 10 9.84 -59.45 162.41
C ILE A 10 8.99 -58.55 163.37
N PRO A 11 8.13 -59.07 164.32
CA PRO A 11 7.89 -60.48 164.70
C PRO A 11 6.46 -60.92 165.16
N SER A 12 6.35 -62.24 165.36
CA SER A 12 5.75 -62.91 166.54
C SER A 12 4.36 -63.56 166.47
N CYS A 13 4.40 -64.86 166.81
CA CYS A 13 3.51 -65.62 167.70
C CYS A 13 2.09 -66.09 167.30
N LYS A 14 1.98 -67.43 167.43
CA LYS A 14 0.86 -68.29 167.89
C LYS A 14 -0.10 -68.88 166.84
N HIS A 15 0.00 -70.21 166.73
CA HIS A 15 -1.06 -71.23 166.82
C HIS A 15 -2.49 -70.85 166.41
N GLY A 16 -3.07 -71.66 165.49
CA GLY A 16 -4.51 -71.90 165.47
C GLY A 16 -5.14 -72.08 164.08
N ASN A 17 -5.34 -73.34 163.70
CA ASN A 17 -6.54 -73.92 163.07
C ASN A 17 -7.27 -73.28 161.87
N THR A 18 -7.36 -74.11 160.82
CA THR A 18 -8.53 -74.47 159.98
C THR A 18 -9.36 -73.38 159.30
N GLY A 19 -9.28 -73.37 157.96
CA GLY A 19 -10.29 -72.85 157.05
C GLY A 19 -10.11 -73.49 155.67
N THR A 20 -11.09 -74.30 155.25
CA THR A 20 -11.23 -75.02 153.98
C THR A 20 -11.26 -74.08 152.76
N LEU A 21 -10.52 -74.43 151.70
CA LEU A 21 -10.64 -73.84 150.35
C LEU A 21 -11.08 -74.94 149.36
N GLU A 22 -12.16 -74.65 148.64
CA GLU A 22 -12.84 -75.45 147.62
C GLU A 22 -12.07 -75.40 146.28
N PRO A 23 -12.00 -76.49 145.48
CA PRO A 23 -11.27 -76.48 144.21
C PRO A 23 -12.07 -75.83 143.06
N GLU A 24 -11.40 -75.00 142.27
CA GLU A 24 -11.87 -74.38 141.02
C GLU A 24 -12.02 -75.46 139.90
N PRO A 25 -13.06 -75.41 139.05
CA PRO A 25 -13.27 -76.43 138.02
C PRO A 25 -12.29 -76.31 136.84
N GLU A 26 -11.70 -77.44 136.40
CA GLU A 26 -10.89 -77.52 135.18
C GLU A 26 -11.74 -77.22 133.93
N GLN A 27 -11.33 -76.24 133.13
CA GLN A 27 -12.00 -75.86 131.89
C GLN A 27 -11.57 -76.78 130.72
N VAL A 28 -12.51 -77.46 130.08
CA VAL A 28 -12.23 -78.32 128.92
C VAL A 28 -12.12 -77.47 127.66
N VAL A 29 -11.03 -77.63 126.90
CA VAL A 29 -10.79 -76.96 125.62
C VAL A 29 -10.68 -77.97 124.48
N TYR A 30 -11.24 -77.63 123.32
CA TYR A 30 -11.17 -78.42 122.10
C TYR A 30 -10.39 -77.68 121.01
N THR A 31 -9.70 -78.46 120.17
CA THR A 31 -8.92 -77.96 119.02
C THR A 31 -9.71 -78.14 117.73
N VAL A 32 -9.84 -77.05 116.98
CA VAL A 32 -10.37 -77.02 115.61
C VAL A 32 -9.20 -76.89 114.64
N THR A 33 -8.99 -77.94 113.83
CA THR A 33 -7.97 -78.00 112.78
C THR A 33 -8.61 -77.69 111.42
N PHE A 34 -7.90 -76.97 110.56
CA PHE A 34 -8.37 -76.60 109.22
C PHE A 34 -7.51 -77.32 108.18
N ASP A 35 -8.12 -78.24 107.44
CA ASP A 35 -7.50 -78.88 106.27
C ASP A 35 -7.93 -78.12 105.02
N THR A 36 -7.00 -77.37 104.44
CA THR A 36 -7.26 -76.48 103.31
C THR A 36 -7.24 -77.21 101.97
N ASP A 37 -6.97 -78.52 101.94
CA ASP A 37 -6.86 -79.33 100.72
C ASP A 37 -5.91 -78.68 99.69
N GLY A 38 -4.70 -78.32 100.11
CA GLY A 38 -3.70 -77.66 99.26
C GLY A 38 -3.96 -76.18 98.97
N GLY A 39 -4.93 -75.54 99.64
CA GLY A 39 -5.03 -74.09 99.73
C GLY A 39 -4.05 -73.48 100.75
N SER A 40 -4.03 -72.15 100.86
CA SER A 40 -3.21 -71.42 101.83
C SER A 40 -3.40 -71.91 103.26
N GLU A 41 -2.32 -72.10 104.01
CA GLU A 41 -2.36 -72.65 105.37
C GLU A 41 -3.18 -71.79 106.34
N ILE A 42 -3.94 -72.46 107.21
CA ILE A 42 -4.70 -71.82 108.29
C ILE A 42 -4.33 -72.52 109.60
N SER A 43 -3.86 -71.73 110.58
CA SER A 43 -3.49 -72.25 111.89
C SER A 43 -4.70 -72.79 112.65
N ALA A 44 -4.51 -73.87 113.41
CA ALA A 44 -5.53 -74.43 114.28
C ALA A 44 -5.95 -73.43 115.37
N LYS A 45 -7.21 -73.52 115.82
CA LYS A 45 -7.76 -72.69 116.89
C LYS A 45 -8.18 -73.56 118.07
N SER A 46 -7.98 -73.07 119.28
CA SER A 46 -8.52 -73.68 120.51
C SER A 46 -9.73 -72.89 121.01
N VAL A 47 -10.78 -73.60 121.44
CA VAL A 47 -12.04 -73.03 121.92
C VAL A 47 -12.52 -73.80 123.16
N ASN A 48 -13.18 -73.12 124.11
CA ASN A 48 -13.73 -73.81 125.28
C ASN A 48 -14.88 -74.74 124.86
N ALA A 49 -15.11 -75.80 125.62
CA ALA A 49 -16.25 -76.69 125.42
C ALA A 49 -17.57 -75.89 125.41
N ASP A 50 -18.46 -76.24 124.49
CA ASP A 50 -19.78 -75.62 124.27
C ASP A 50 -19.76 -74.16 123.78
N GLU A 51 -18.62 -73.67 123.28
CA GLU A 51 -18.48 -72.40 122.54
C GLU A 51 -18.27 -72.64 121.04
N ALA A 52 -18.63 -71.66 120.21
CA ALA A 52 -18.43 -71.70 118.77
C ALA A 52 -17.05 -71.14 118.38
N VAL A 53 -16.43 -71.71 117.35
CA VAL A 53 -15.13 -71.24 116.84
C VAL A 53 -15.31 -70.09 115.85
N ALA A 54 -14.51 -69.03 115.94
CA ALA A 54 -14.55 -67.94 114.97
C ALA A 54 -14.08 -68.42 113.58
N GLN A 55 -14.86 -68.11 112.54
CA GLN A 55 -14.51 -68.38 111.15
C GLN A 55 -13.13 -67.81 110.79
N PRO A 56 -12.22 -68.58 110.16
CA PRO A 56 -10.97 -68.04 109.63
C PRO A 56 -11.21 -67.27 108.33
N ASP A 57 -10.23 -66.46 107.92
CA ASP A 57 -10.22 -65.91 106.56
C ASP A 57 -10.31 -67.06 105.54
N SER A 58 -11.04 -66.83 104.46
CA SER A 58 -11.15 -67.83 103.39
C SER A 58 -9.75 -68.14 102.84
N PRO A 59 -9.36 -69.42 102.77
CA PRO A 59 -8.09 -69.76 102.17
C PRO A 59 -8.11 -69.42 100.68
N THR A 60 -6.93 -69.31 100.07
CA THR A 60 -6.78 -69.15 98.62
C THR A 60 -6.17 -70.41 97.99
N LYS A 61 -6.62 -70.77 96.79
CA LYS A 61 -6.10 -71.89 96.00
C LYS A 61 -6.12 -71.49 94.52
N THR A 62 -4.96 -71.45 93.87
CA THR A 62 -4.83 -71.02 92.48
C THR A 62 -5.75 -71.83 91.57
N GLY A 63 -6.55 -71.14 90.75
CA GLY A 63 -7.51 -71.77 89.84
C GLY A 63 -8.83 -72.22 90.48
N PHE A 64 -9.04 -71.94 91.76
CA PHE A 64 -10.26 -72.28 92.48
C PHE A 64 -10.82 -71.12 93.30
N VAL A 65 -12.12 -71.15 93.52
CA VAL A 65 -12.89 -70.28 94.41
C VAL A 65 -13.26 -71.10 95.65
N PHE A 66 -13.00 -70.55 96.84
CA PHE A 66 -13.35 -71.19 98.10
C PHE A 66 -14.87 -71.28 98.26
N ASP A 67 -15.39 -72.49 98.50
CA ASP A 67 -16.82 -72.81 98.55
C ASP A 67 -17.33 -73.14 99.97
N GLY A 68 -16.47 -73.07 100.98
CA GLY A 68 -16.83 -73.24 102.38
C GLY A 68 -16.09 -74.36 103.10
N TRP A 69 -16.37 -74.49 104.40
CA TRP A 69 -15.79 -75.49 105.30
C TRP A 69 -16.78 -76.64 105.53
N TYR A 70 -16.28 -77.86 105.69
CA TYR A 70 -17.08 -79.08 105.84
C TYR A 70 -16.56 -79.94 106.99
N THR A 71 -17.42 -80.67 107.70
CA THR A 71 -17.02 -81.49 108.87
C THR A 71 -16.40 -82.83 108.51
N ASP A 72 -16.50 -83.23 107.25
CA ASP A 72 -16.03 -84.51 106.74
C ASP A 72 -15.17 -84.32 105.49
N SER A 73 -14.17 -85.19 105.33
CA SER A 73 -13.26 -85.17 104.18
C SER A 73 -13.94 -85.54 102.85
N GLN A 74 -15.18 -86.06 102.88
CA GLN A 74 -15.99 -86.30 101.68
C GLN A 74 -16.78 -85.05 101.25
N LEU A 75 -16.66 -83.94 101.99
CA LEU A 75 -17.28 -82.63 101.70
C LEU A 75 -18.80 -82.71 101.56
N THR A 76 -19.44 -83.54 102.40
CA THR A 76 -20.89 -83.77 102.35
C THR A 76 -21.68 -82.91 103.33
N THR A 77 -21.10 -82.59 104.49
CA THR A 77 -21.74 -81.82 105.56
C THR A 77 -21.04 -80.48 105.75
N ALA A 78 -21.68 -79.40 105.33
CA ALA A 78 -21.14 -78.05 105.50
C ALA A 78 -21.07 -77.69 106.99
N TRP A 79 -19.96 -77.08 107.40
CA TRP A 79 -19.78 -76.55 108.74
C TRP A 79 -20.38 -75.16 108.85
N ASP A 80 -21.20 -74.99 109.87
CA ASP A 80 -21.73 -73.71 110.30
C ASP A 80 -20.94 -73.22 111.51
N PHE A 81 -20.28 -72.06 111.39
CA PHE A 81 -19.46 -71.48 112.45
C PHE A 81 -20.27 -70.96 113.65
N GLU A 82 -21.59 -71.02 113.61
CA GLU A 82 -22.44 -70.83 114.80
C GLU A 82 -22.59 -72.11 115.64
N THR A 83 -22.15 -73.27 115.12
CA THR A 83 -22.22 -74.56 115.82
C THR A 83 -21.21 -74.64 116.96
N LYS A 84 -21.67 -75.04 118.14
CA LYS A 84 -20.81 -75.25 119.32
C LYS A 84 -19.86 -76.42 119.11
N VAL A 85 -18.60 -76.25 119.53
CA VAL A 85 -17.58 -77.28 119.46
C VAL A 85 -17.62 -78.12 120.74
N THR A 86 -17.98 -79.40 120.61
CA THR A 86 -18.11 -80.34 121.74
C THR A 86 -17.03 -81.44 121.75
N GLN A 87 -16.12 -81.41 120.77
CA GLN A 87 -14.95 -82.30 120.67
C GLN A 87 -13.93 -81.69 119.70
N ASN A 88 -12.71 -82.22 119.67
CA ASN A 88 -11.74 -81.88 118.63
C ASN A 88 -12.33 -82.21 117.25
N ILE A 89 -12.24 -81.29 116.29
CA ILE A 89 -12.81 -81.43 114.95
C ILE A 89 -11.84 -80.90 113.89
N THR A 90 -11.80 -81.56 112.73
CA THR A 90 -11.13 -81.06 111.53
C THR A 90 -12.18 -80.57 110.54
N LEU A 91 -12.00 -79.34 110.05
CA LEU A 91 -12.82 -78.75 109.00
C LEU A 91 -12.07 -78.79 107.68
N TYR A 92 -12.73 -79.27 106.63
CA TYR A 92 -12.17 -79.49 105.30
C TYR A 92 -12.67 -78.43 104.32
N ALA A 93 -11.76 -77.79 103.59
CA ALA A 93 -12.10 -76.78 102.59
C ALA A 93 -12.69 -77.42 101.33
N LYS A 94 -13.79 -76.86 100.83
CA LYS A 94 -14.34 -77.18 99.50
C LYS A 94 -13.99 -76.09 98.50
N TRP A 95 -13.73 -76.50 97.28
CA TRP A 95 -13.28 -75.64 96.19
C TRP A 95 -14.15 -75.82 94.95
N LYS A 96 -14.51 -74.71 94.30
CA LYS A 96 -15.09 -74.68 92.95
C LYS A 96 -14.02 -74.21 91.96
N ILE A 97 -13.94 -74.81 90.79
CA ILE A 97 -12.99 -74.35 89.77
C ILE A 97 -13.33 -72.91 89.34
N LEU A 98 -12.32 -72.06 89.15
CA LEU A 98 -12.49 -70.69 88.68
C LEU A 98 -12.90 -70.73 87.20
N VAL A 99 -13.94 -69.97 86.83
CA VAL A 99 -14.43 -69.84 85.45
C VAL A 99 -14.06 -68.46 84.93
N LEU A 100 -13.43 -68.41 83.76
CA LEU A 100 -12.87 -67.21 83.13
C LEU A 100 -13.63 -66.84 81.86
N ASN A 101 -13.69 -65.54 81.55
CA ASN A 101 -14.36 -65.01 80.36
C ASN A 101 -13.36 -64.78 79.22
N VAL A 102 -13.71 -65.27 78.03
CA VAL A 102 -12.99 -65.00 76.77
C VAL A 102 -13.92 -64.15 75.90
N THR A 103 -13.53 -62.91 75.65
CA THR A 103 -14.32 -61.93 74.88
C THR A 103 -13.73 -61.74 73.48
N PHE A 104 -14.57 -61.80 72.44
CA PHE A 104 -14.17 -61.55 71.06
C PHE A 104 -14.56 -60.12 70.65
N PHE A 105 -13.57 -59.28 70.33
CA PHE A 105 -13.80 -57.92 69.86
C PHE A 105 -13.62 -57.86 68.33
N THR A 106 -14.72 -57.71 67.60
CA THR A 106 -14.76 -57.79 66.12
C THR A 106 -14.53 -56.46 65.41
N ASP A 107 -14.46 -55.35 66.16
CA ASP A 107 -14.20 -54.00 65.64
C ASP A 107 -15.10 -53.61 64.45
N GLY A 108 -16.41 -53.75 64.62
CA GLY A 108 -17.42 -53.42 63.60
C GLY A 108 -17.71 -54.53 62.59
N GLY A 109 -17.10 -55.72 62.74
CA GLY A 109 -17.56 -56.94 62.06
C GLY A 109 -18.72 -57.63 62.78
N THR A 110 -19.26 -58.69 62.19
CA THR A 110 -20.34 -59.52 62.75
C THR A 110 -20.02 -59.99 64.18
N GLU A 111 -20.97 -59.89 65.11
CA GLU A 111 -20.78 -60.24 66.52
C GLU A 111 -20.45 -61.74 66.73
N ILE A 112 -19.59 -62.01 67.73
CA ILE A 112 -19.20 -63.36 68.17
C ILE A 112 -19.47 -63.46 69.67
N ASP A 113 -20.23 -64.47 70.08
CA ASP A 113 -20.55 -64.70 71.50
C ASP A 113 -19.29 -64.96 72.34
N SER A 114 -19.28 -64.42 73.57
CA SER A 114 -18.21 -64.68 74.53
C SER A 114 -18.27 -66.10 75.08
N GLN A 115 -17.11 -66.61 75.52
CA GLN A 115 -16.99 -67.95 76.10
C GLN A 115 -16.66 -67.90 77.59
N LYS A 116 -17.11 -68.94 78.30
CA LYS A 116 -16.73 -69.23 79.68
C LYS A 116 -15.95 -70.54 79.72
N VAL A 117 -14.73 -70.50 80.23
CA VAL A 117 -13.82 -71.66 80.31
C VAL A 117 -13.35 -71.86 81.74
N ASN A 118 -13.13 -73.10 82.16
CA ASN A 118 -12.53 -73.32 83.48
C ASN A 118 -11.05 -72.89 83.47
N TYR A 119 -10.49 -72.57 84.63
CA TYR A 119 -9.08 -72.24 84.78
C TYR A 119 -8.18 -73.35 84.21
N ASN A 120 -7.18 -72.96 83.42
CA ASN A 120 -6.29 -73.83 82.63
C ASN A 120 -6.97 -74.60 81.47
N GLU A 121 -8.25 -74.38 81.18
CA GLU A 121 -8.85 -74.85 79.92
C GLU A 121 -8.57 -73.87 78.78
N LYS A 122 -8.79 -74.32 77.55
CA LYS A 122 -8.52 -73.58 76.32
C LYS A 122 -9.80 -72.96 75.79
N ALA A 123 -9.70 -71.77 75.19
CA ALA A 123 -10.79 -71.19 74.41
C ALA A 123 -11.05 -72.03 73.14
N VAL A 124 -12.29 -72.10 72.69
CA VAL A 124 -12.66 -72.75 71.43
C VAL A 124 -12.62 -71.70 70.31
N LYS A 125 -11.98 -72.00 69.17
CA LYS A 125 -12.04 -71.10 68.01
C LYS A 125 -13.49 -70.98 67.50
N PRO A 126 -14.02 -69.77 67.22
CA PRO A 126 -15.33 -69.60 66.61
C PRO A 126 -15.48 -70.44 65.33
N ALA A 127 -16.68 -71.02 65.12
CA ALA A 127 -16.93 -71.95 64.01
C ALA A 127 -16.88 -71.27 62.63
N SER A 128 -17.18 -69.97 62.58
CA SER A 128 -17.06 -69.13 61.40
C SER A 128 -16.25 -67.89 61.75
N ASP A 129 -15.39 -67.47 60.83
CA ASP A 129 -14.72 -66.18 60.93
C ASP A 129 -15.75 -65.04 60.81
N PRO A 130 -15.58 -63.92 61.53
CA PRO A 130 -16.48 -62.78 61.41
C PRO A 130 -16.36 -62.15 60.01
N THR A 131 -17.38 -61.41 59.59
CA THR A 131 -17.34 -60.61 58.34
C THR A 131 -17.46 -59.11 58.61
N LYS A 132 -16.83 -58.29 57.76
CA LYS A 132 -16.90 -56.83 57.78
C LYS A 132 -16.91 -56.34 56.32
N GLU A 133 -17.76 -55.38 56.00
CA GLU A 133 -17.90 -54.85 54.64
C GLU A 133 -16.55 -54.32 54.12
N ASN A 134 -16.22 -54.62 52.86
CA ASN A 134 -14.99 -54.22 52.16
C ASN A 134 -13.68 -54.64 52.86
N CYS A 135 -13.70 -55.67 53.70
CA CYS A 135 -12.54 -56.20 54.39
C CYS A 135 -12.50 -57.73 54.39
N THR A 136 -11.31 -58.29 54.32
CA THR A 136 -11.00 -59.71 54.57
C THR A 136 -10.55 -59.89 56.01
N PHE A 137 -11.10 -60.89 56.72
CA PHE A 137 -10.65 -61.25 58.07
C PHE A 137 -9.25 -61.90 58.02
N ASP A 138 -8.28 -61.35 58.76
CA ASP A 138 -6.89 -61.82 58.77
C ASP A 138 -6.62 -62.79 59.93
N GLY A 139 -7.23 -62.57 61.10
CA GLY A 139 -7.05 -63.42 62.27
C GLY A 139 -7.45 -62.78 63.60
N TRP A 140 -7.29 -63.55 64.69
CA TRP A 140 -7.52 -63.11 66.08
C TRP A 140 -6.19 -62.78 66.75
N TYR A 141 -6.12 -61.66 67.47
CA TYR A 141 -4.90 -61.17 68.11
C TYR A 141 -5.11 -60.87 69.59
N THR A 142 -4.03 -60.92 70.38
CA THR A 142 -4.09 -60.67 71.83
C THR A 142 -4.28 -59.19 72.19
N ASP A 143 -4.12 -58.29 71.24
CA ASP A 143 -4.13 -56.84 71.45
C ASP A 143 -4.62 -56.07 70.21
N ARG A 144 -4.97 -54.78 70.39
CA ARG A 144 -5.47 -53.88 69.33
C ARG A 144 -4.41 -53.41 68.33
N THR A 145 -3.12 -53.61 68.62
CA THR A 145 -2.02 -53.32 67.68
C THR A 145 -1.73 -54.50 66.77
N TYR A 146 -2.43 -55.64 66.98
CA TYR A 146 -2.31 -56.86 66.20
C TYR A 146 -0.89 -57.40 66.16
N SER A 147 -0.17 -57.27 67.28
CA SER A 147 1.25 -57.63 67.36
C SER A 147 1.47 -59.14 67.48
N THR A 148 0.57 -59.82 68.18
CA THR A 148 0.67 -61.25 68.49
C THR A 148 -0.65 -61.94 68.19
N GLU A 149 -0.61 -62.94 67.30
CA GLU A 149 -1.77 -63.76 66.97
C GLU A 149 -2.16 -64.64 68.17
N PHE A 150 -3.46 -64.77 68.42
CA PHE A 150 -3.97 -65.57 69.52
C PHE A 150 -3.98 -67.06 69.16
N ASP A 151 -3.20 -67.85 69.89
CA ASP A 151 -3.16 -69.31 69.76
C ASP A 151 -4.24 -69.97 70.64
N PHE A 152 -5.29 -70.51 70.02
CA PHE A 152 -6.38 -71.24 70.68
C PHE A 152 -5.94 -72.53 71.38
N THR A 153 -4.67 -72.94 71.26
CA THR A 153 -4.11 -74.02 72.06
C THR A 153 -3.58 -73.56 73.43
N THR A 154 -3.57 -72.25 73.69
CA THR A 154 -3.12 -71.65 74.96
C THR A 154 -4.15 -71.82 76.07
N GLU A 155 -3.69 -72.20 77.26
CA GLU A 155 -4.51 -72.30 78.47
C GLU A 155 -4.89 -70.91 79.00
N ILE A 156 -6.16 -70.74 79.39
CA ILE A 156 -6.69 -69.48 79.90
C ILE A 156 -6.55 -69.46 81.42
N THR A 157 -5.81 -68.47 81.93
CA THR A 157 -5.50 -68.30 83.36
C THR A 157 -6.09 -67.03 83.97
N GLN A 158 -6.56 -66.10 83.13
CA GLN A 158 -7.32 -64.91 83.52
C GLN A 158 -8.32 -64.54 82.42
N ASP A 159 -9.26 -63.64 82.71
CA ASP A 159 -10.15 -63.07 81.70
C ASP A 159 -9.34 -62.40 80.58
N ILE A 160 -9.72 -62.63 79.33
CA ILE A 160 -9.01 -62.13 78.14
C ILE A 160 -9.99 -61.58 77.09
N THR A 161 -9.55 -60.55 76.37
CA THR A 161 -10.20 -60.07 75.15
C THR A 161 -9.28 -60.28 73.97
N ILE A 162 -9.79 -60.88 72.89
CA ILE A 162 -9.05 -61.12 71.64
C ILE A 162 -9.69 -60.34 70.50
N TYR A 163 -8.86 -59.80 69.61
CA TYR A 163 -9.20 -58.74 68.66
C TYR A 163 -9.13 -59.24 67.22
N ALA A 164 -10.19 -59.02 66.43
CA ALA A 164 -10.18 -59.30 65.00
C ALA A 164 -9.31 -58.29 64.25
N LYS A 165 -8.44 -58.77 63.35
CA LYS A 165 -7.72 -57.94 62.38
C LYS A 165 -8.37 -58.06 61.01
N TRP A 166 -8.47 -56.92 60.32
CA TRP A 166 -9.08 -56.79 59.01
C TRP A 166 -8.06 -56.28 58.00
N ILE A 167 -8.02 -56.89 56.81
CA ILE A 167 -7.31 -56.40 55.63
C ILE A 167 -8.35 -55.78 54.71
N VAL A 168 -8.22 -54.48 54.41
CA VAL A 168 -9.12 -53.80 53.46
C VAL A 168 -8.99 -54.46 52.08
N SER A 169 -10.12 -54.80 51.46
CA SER A 169 -10.16 -55.33 50.10
C SER A 169 -10.00 -54.18 49.11
N GLU A 170 -9.01 -54.25 48.21
CA GLU A 170 -8.75 -53.21 47.21
C GLU A 170 -9.65 -53.44 45.98
N GLU A 171 -10.72 -52.67 45.83
CA GLU A 171 -11.47 -52.62 44.57
C GLU A 171 -10.62 -51.89 43.51
N SER A 172 -10.51 -52.51 42.34
CA SER A 172 -9.87 -51.92 41.16
C SER A 172 -10.88 -51.77 40.04
N PHE A 173 -10.71 -50.74 39.22
CA PHE A 173 -11.57 -50.47 38.07
C PHE A 173 -10.77 -50.17 36.82
N GLU A 174 -11.42 -50.39 35.68
CA GLU A 174 -10.85 -50.13 34.36
C GLU A 174 -11.08 -48.68 33.94
N VAL A 175 -10.03 -48.06 33.41
CA VAL A 175 -10.10 -46.79 32.70
C VAL A 175 -9.90 -47.08 31.21
N LYS A 176 -10.94 -46.83 30.42
CA LYS A 176 -10.93 -47.07 28.96
C LYS A 176 -10.67 -45.77 28.21
N PHE A 177 -9.76 -45.81 27.24
CA PHE A 177 -9.52 -44.72 26.30
C PHE A 177 -10.25 -44.99 24.98
N GLU A 178 -11.35 -44.28 24.74
CA GLU A 178 -12.13 -44.37 23.51
C GLU A 178 -11.56 -43.41 22.45
N THR A 179 -10.86 -43.97 21.47
CA THR A 179 -10.10 -43.18 20.49
C THR A 179 -10.95 -42.66 19.33
N SER A 180 -12.23 -43.08 19.23
CA SER A 180 -13.17 -42.58 18.23
C SER A 180 -12.65 -42.70 16.78
N GLY A 181 -12.04 -43.85 16.47
CA GLY A 181 -11.48 -44.15 15.15
C GLY A 181 -10.01 -43.75 14.96
N GLY A 182 -9.30 -43.39 16.04
CA GLY A 182 -7.84 -43.30 16.06
C GLY A 182 -7.16 -44.62 16.42
N SER A 183 -5.82 -44.62 16.43
CA SER A 183 -5.00 -45.77 16.86
C SER A 183 -5.29 -46.16 18.31
N ASP A 184 -5.32 -47.46 18.60
CA ASP A 184 -5.65 -48.00 19.92
C ASP A 184 -4.73 -47.49 21.04
N ILE A 185 -5.33 -47.23 22.20
CA ILE A 185 -4.64 -46.90 23.45
C ILE A 185 -5.02 -47.95 24.49
N ALA A 186 -4.02 -48.51 25.17
CA ALA A 186 -4.23 -49.57 26.15
C ALA A 186 -5.10 -49.08 27.33
N THR A 187 -5.98 -49.96 27.82
CA THR A 187 -6.76 -49.72 29.04
C THR A 187 -5.84 -49.70 30.26
N GLN A 188 -6.24 -48.96 31.28
CA GLN A 188 -5.56 -48.94 32.59
C GLN A 188 -6.44 -49.61 33.63
N VAL A 189 -5.81 -50.19 34.64
CA VAL A 189 -6.46 -50.72 35.84
C VAL A 189 -5.88 -49.98 37.02
N ILE A 190 -6.71 -49.25 37.75
CA ILE A 190 -6.28 -48.46 38.92
C ILE A 190 -7.15 -48.82 40.13
N LYS A 191 -6.65 -48.56 41.34
CA LYS A 191 -7.42 -48.78 42.58
C LYS A 191 -8.36 -47.61 42.86
N GLU A 192 -9.32 -47.84 43.76
CA GLU A 192 -10.17 -46.77 44.26
C GLU A 192 -9.38 -45.58 44.82
N ASN A 193 -9.77 -44.37 44.40
CA ASN A 193 -9.13 -43.09 44.72
C ASN A 193 -7.72 -42.90 44.12
N GLU A 194 -7.30 -43.75 43.17
CA GLU A 194 -6.13 -43.46 42.33
C GLU A 194 -6.49 -42.62 41.10
N LYS A 195 -5.47 -42.03 40.48
CA LYS A 195 -5.59 -41.22 39.26
C LYS A 195 -5.28 -42.07 38.02
N ALA A 196 -5.98 -41.82 36.93
CA ALA A 196 -5.57 -42.33 35.63
C ALA A 196 -4.26 -41.66 35.20
N THR A 197 -3.37 -42.41 34.54
CA THR A 197 -2.14 -41.84 33.94
C THR A 197 -2.44 -41.38 32.52
N LYS A 198 -1.97 -40.20 32.14
CA LYS A 198 -2.08 -39.76 30.73
C LYS A 198 -1.26 -40.69 29.82
N PRO A 199 -1.80 -41.21 28.70
CA PRO A 199 -1.01 -41.99 27.75
C PRO A 199 0.23 -41.23 27.26
N ASP A 200 1.38 -41.90 27.21
CA ASP A 200 2.65 -41.31 26.75
C ASP A 200 2.66 -40.99 25.24
N VAL A 201 1.82 -41.68 24.48
CA VAL A 201 1.64 -41.47 23.06
C VAL A 201 0.21 -40.99 22.80
N ASP A 202 0.09 -39.85 22.13
CA ASP A 202 -1.20 -39.39 21.63
C ASP A 202 -1.66 -40.33 20.50
N PRO A 203 -2.97 -40.68 20.43
CA PRO A 203 -3.47 -41.49 19.34
C PRO A 203 -3.31 -40.75 18.00
N THR A 204 -3.29 -41.50 16.90
CA THR A 204 -3.22 -40.95 15.54
C THR A 204 -4.45 -41.35 14.72
N ARG A 205 -4.92 -40.46 13.84
CA ARG A 205 -6.07 -40.69 12.95
C ARG A 205 -5.83 -39.99 11.61
N GLU A 206 -6.03 -40.69 10.50
CA GLU A 206 -5.85 -40.10 9.17
C GLU A 206 -6.75 -38.87 8.97
N HIS A 207 -6.20 -37.83 8.35
CA HIS A 207 -6.90 -36.56 8.06
C HIS A 207 -7.51 -35.88 9.30
N SER A 208 -6.92 -36.06 10.48
CA SER A 208 -7.35 -35.42 11.72
C SER A 208 -6.18 -35.16 12.65
N LYS A 209 -6.26 -34.09 13.42
CA LYS A 209 -5.33 -33.75 14.50
C LYS A 209 -5.95 -34.08 15.85
N PHE A 210 -5.21 -34.75 16.72
CA PHE A 210 -5.63 -34.99 18.10
C PHE A 210 -5.64 -33.66 18.88
N ASP A 211 -6.79 -33.31 19.46
CA ASP A 211 -6.97 -32.08 20.25
C ASP A 211 -6.83 -32.33 21.76
N GLY A 212 -7.17 -33.54 22.22
CA GLY A 212 -7.04 -33.92 23.62
C GLY A 212 -8.02 -34.99 24.07
N TRP A 213 -7.98 -35.28 25.37
CA TRP A 213 -8.84 -36.24 26.06
C TRP A 213 -9.99 -35.52 26.79
N TYR A 214 -11.18 -36.08 26.72
CA TYR A 214 -12.43 -35.50 27.21
C TYR A 214 -13.22 -36.50 28.05
N ALA A 215 -13.95 -36.01 29.06
CA ALA A 215 -14.71 -36.83 30.00
C ALA A 215 -16.05 -37.32 29.44
N ASP A 216 -16.51 -36.75 28.33
CA ASP A 216 -17.78 -37.05 27.68
C ASP A 216 -17.61 -37.39 26.20
N GLU A 217 -18.51 -38.23 25.66
CA GLU A 217 -18.52 -38.63 24.25
C GLU A 217 -18.67 -37.43 23.30
N GLY A 218 -19.39 -36.38 23.73
CA GLY A 218 -19.55 -35.13 22.97
C GLY A 218 -18.29 -34.25 22.92
N CYS A 219 -17.23 -34.63 23.65
CA CYS A 219 -15.97 -33.91 23.76
C CYS A 219 -16.15 -32.43 24.15
N SER A 220 -17.03 -32.20 25.12
CA SER A 220 -17.39 -30.87 25.63
C SER A 220 -16.66 -30.50 26.94
N VAL A 221 -16.23 -31.49 27.71
CA VAL A 221 -15.52 -31.34 28.99
C VAL A 221 -14.15 -32.00 28.89
N ALA A 222 -13.07 -31.22 28.95
CA ALA A 222 -11.71 -31.76 28.95
C ALA A 222 -11.50 -32.65 30.20
N PHE A 223 -10.85 -33.80 30.01
CA PHE A 223 -10.55 -34.70 31.12
C PHE A 223 -9.31 -34.21 31.89
N ASP A 224 -9.43 -34.14 33.22
CA ASP A 224 -8.34 -33.77 34.11
C ASP A 224 -7.72 -35.02 34.76
N PHE A 225 -6.51 -35.38 34.32
CA PHE A 225 -5.76 -36.53 34.82
C PHE A 225 -5.28 -36.36 36.29
N ASP A 226 -5.46 -35.18 36.89
CA ASP A 226 -5.25 -34.99 38.31
C ASP A 226 -6.45 -35.35 39.19
N THR A 227 -7.56 -35.80 38.58
CA THR A 227 -8.77 -36.24 39.30
C THR A 227 -8.64 -37.69 39.77
N GLU A 228 -8.88 -37.92 41.06
CA GLU A 228 -9.02 -39.27 41.62
C GLU A 228 -10.34 -39.88 41.15
N LEU A 229 -10.31 -41.15 40.75
CA LEU A 229 -11.49 -41.86 40.24
C LEU A 229 -12.03 -42.81 41.31
N THR A 230 -13.35 -42.98 41.34
CA THR A 230 -14.05 -43.89 42.27
C THR A 230 -14.85 -44.97 41.54
N GLU A 231 -14.86 -44.97 40.20
CA GLU A 231 -15.58 -45.93 39.37
C GLU A 231 -14.93 -46.09 37.99
N ALA A 232 -15.34 -47.14 37.26
CA ALA A 232 -14.89 -47.37 35.90
C ALA A 232 -15.24 -46.17 35.00
N THR A 233 -14.23 -45.63 34.30
CA THR A 233 -14.34 -44.37 33.56
C THR A 233 -13.93 -44.58 32.10
N THR A 234 -14.69 -44.00 31.16
CA THR A 234 -14.29 -43.92 29.75
C THR A 234 -13.90 -42.49 29.39
N ILE A 235 -12.73 -42.32 28.79
CA ILE A 235 -12.15 -41.04 28.39
C ILE A 235 -12.09 -41.00 26.86
N TYR A 236 -12.59 -39.93 26.25
CA TYR A 236 -12.83 -39.83 24.81
C TYR A 236 -11.81 -38.93 24.10
N ALA A 237 -11.27 -39.38 22.98
CA ALA A 237 -10.36 -38.59 22.15
C ALA A 237 -11.13 -37.60 21.27
N LYS A 238 -10.74 -36.33 21.28
CA LYS A 238 -11.26 -35.31 20.36
C LYS A 238 -10.33 -35.10 19.18
N TRP A 239 -10.95 -34.95 18.01
CA TRP A 239 -10.27 -34.81 16.74
C TRP A 239 -10.69 -33.52 16.03
N ILE A 240 -9.71 -32.75 15.56
CA ILE A 240 -9.92 -31.63 14.64
C ILE A 240 -9.70 -32.15 13.21
N PRO A 241 -10.69 -32.08 12.31
CA PRO A 241 -10.50 -32.47 10.91
C PRO A 241 -9.36 -31.68 10.24
N ILE A 242 -8.63 -32.33 9.34
CA ILE A 242 -7.62 -31.70 8.49
C ILE A 242 -8.13 -31.80 7.04
N TYR A 243 -8.14 -30.66 6.34
CA TYR A 243 -8.52 -30.56 4.94
C TYR A 243 -7.33 -30.26 4.04
N THR A 244 -7.34 -30.88 2.86
CA THR A 244 -6.33 -30.67 1.83
C THR A 244 -6.74 -29.53 0.90
N VAL A 245 -5.87 -28.52 0.77
CA VAL A 245 -5.96 -27.44 -0.22
C VAL A 245 -5.01 -27.74 -1.37
N THR A 246 -5.59 -28.11 -2.51
CA THR A 246 -4.85 -28.47 -3.72
C THR A 246 -4.65 -27.25 -4.62
N PHE A 247 -3.43 -27.04 -5.08
CA PHE A 247 -3.08 -25.96 -5.99
C PHE A 247 -2.94 -26.49 -7.42
N ASN A 248 -4.00 -26.36 -8.23
CA ASN A 248 -3.93 -26.66 -9.66
C ASN A 248 -3.30 -25.49 -10.41
N THR A 249 -2.06 -25.67 -10.86
CA THR A 249 -1.28 -24.60 -11.51
C THR A 249 -1.66 -24.37 -12.97
N ASN A 250 -2.62 -25.11 -13.54
CA ASN A 250 -3.06 -24.97 -14.93
C ASN A 250 -1.89 -24.92 -15.94
N GLY A 251 -0.92 -25.83 -15.76
CA GLY A 251 0.26 -25.96 -16.62
C GLY A 251 1.45 -25.08 -16.23
N GLY A 252 1.43 -24.45 -15.05
CA GLY A 252 2.61 -23.82 -14.43
C GLY A 252 3.44 -24.79 -13.59
N THR A 253 4.53 -24.29 -13.00
CA THR A 253 5.37 -25.04 -12.05
C THR A 253 4.57 -25.54 -10.85
N THR A 254 4.85 -26.76 -10.39
CA THR A 254 4.14 -27.42 -9.29
C THR A 254 4.16 -26.60 -7.99
N VAL A 255 3.03 -26.58 -7.29
CA VAL A 255 2.88 -26.04 -5.94
C VAL A 255 2.38 -27.16 -5.05
N THR A 256 3.07 -27.39 -3.94
CA THR A 256 2.70 -28.45 -2.98
C THR A 256 1.34 -28.15 -2.34
N ALA A 257 0.50 -29.17 -2.22
CA ALA A 257 -0.76 -29.07 -1.48
C ALA A 257 -0.50 -28.72 0.00
N GLN A 258 -1.50 -28.13 0.65
CA GLN A 258 -1.44 -27.78 2.06
C GLN A 258 -2.48 -28.58 2.85
N GLU A 259 -2.09 -29.03 4.02
CA GLU A 259 -2.97 -29.64 5.01
C GLU A 259 -3.35 -28.56 6.04
N VAL A 260 -4.65 -28.30 6.20
CA VAL A 260 -5.19 -27.18 6.98
C VAL A 260 -6.23 -27.70 7.97
N GLU A 261 -6.04 -27.43 9.26
CA GLU A 261 -7.04 -27.75 10.29
C GLU A 261 -8.39 -27.06 10.02
N ASP A 262 -9.50 -27.70 10.40
CA ASP A 262 -10.86 -27.16 10.27
C ASP A 262 -10.97 -25.73 10.84
N GLY A 263 -11.56 -24.84 10.04
CA GLY A 263 -11.74 -23.44 10.38
C GLY A 263 -10.46 -22.59 10.31
N LYS A 264 -9.27 -23.17 10.07
CA LYS A 264 -8.04 -22.40 9.82
C LYS A 264 -7.94 -21.96 8.35
N LYS A 265 -6.94 -21.12 8.07
CA LYS A 265 -6.71 -20.51 6.76
C LYS A 265 -5.58 -21.22 6.02
N ALA A 266 -5.74 -21.39 4.71
CA ALA A 266 -4.62 -21.75 3.85
C ALA A 266 -3.60 -20.60 3.78
N THR A 267 -2.33 -20.94 3.58
CA THR A 267 -1.27 -19.95 3.38
C THR A 267 -1.04 -19.69 1.90
N LYS A 268 -0.85 -18.42 1.49
CA LYS A 268 -0.47 -18.12 0.11
C LYS A 268 0.93 -18.69 -0.16
N PRO A 269 1.16 -19.40 -1.28
CA PRO A 269 2.51 -19.83 -1.67
C PRO A 269 3.49 -18.65 -1.68
N THR A 270 4.69 -18.85 -1.15
CA THR A 270 5.72 -17.79 -1.04
C THR A 270 6.27 -17.36 -2.39
N ALA A 271 6.37 -18.30 -3.33
CA ALA A 271 6.66 -18.02 -4.73
C ALA A 271 5.40 -18.27 -5.56
N ASP A 272 5.05 -17.31 -6.42
CA ASP A 272 4.02 -17.52 -7.43
C ASP A 272 4.52 -18.57 -8.45
N PRO A 273 3.64 -19.46 -8.94
CA PRO A 273 4.04 -20.41 -9.97
C PRO A 273 4.47 -19.68 -11.24
N THR A 274 5.29 -20.33 -12.06
CA THR A 274 5.75 -19.78 -13.34
C THR A 274 5.27 -20.65 -14.51
N ARG A 275 5.02 -20.01 -15.66
CA ARG A 275 4.62 -20.69 -16.90
C ARG A 275 5.19 -19.92 -18.09
N THR A 276 6.03 -20.56 -18.91
CA THR A 276 6.73 -19.93 -20.03
C THR A 276 5.76 -19.26 -21.01
N LYS A 277 5.99 -17.97 -21.34
CA LYS A 277 5.09 -17.11 -22.15
C LYS A 277 3.74 -16.77 -21.50
N TYR A 278 3.60 -16.86 -20.19
CA TYR A 278 2.40 -16.42 -19.47
C TYR A 278 2.77 -15.60 -18.23
N LYS A 279 1.87 -14.70 -17.84
CA LYS A 279 1.92 -14.00 -16.56
C LYS A 279 0.86 -14.59 -15.61
N PHE A 280 1.25 -14.86 -14.38
CA PHE A 280 0.35 -15.32 -13.32
C PHE A 280 -0.53 -14.16 -12.84
N LEU A 281 -1.84 -14.36 -12.80
CA LEU A 281 -2.82 -13.35 -12.37
C LEU A 281 -3.40 -13.63 -10.96
N GLY A 282 -3.26 -14.84 -10.44
CA GLY A 282 -3.77 -15.21 -9.13
C GLY A 282 -4.39 -16.60 -9.06
N TRP A 283 -4.88 -16.96 -7.88
CA TRP A 283 -5.59 -18.20 -7.60
C TRP A 283 -7.10 -17.97 -7.61
N TYR A 284 -7.86 -18.92 -8.13
CA TYR A 284 -9.31 -18.86 -8.30
C TYR A 284 -9.96 -20.11 -7.71
N ALA A 285 -11.19 -19.95 -7.20
CA ALA A 285 -11.94 -21.04 -6.59
C ALA A 285 -12.58 -22.00 -7.62
N ASP A 286 -12.66 -21.59 -8.89
CA ASP A 286 -13.23 -22.37 -9.98
C ASP A 286 -12.21 -22.66 -11.08
N GLU A 287 -12.39 -23.81 -11.76
CA GLU A 287 -11.49 -24.26 -12.83
C GLU A 287 -11.40 -23.28 -14.01
N ASN A 288 -12.50 -22.60 -14.33
CA ASN A 288 -12.59 -21.64 -15.43
C ASN A 288 -11.97 -20.28 -15.08
N CYS A 289 -11.52 -20.08 -13.83
CA CYS A 289 -10.95 -18.83 -13.34
C CYS A 289 -11.87 -17.62 -13.61
N THR A 290 -13.15 -17.78 -13.31
CA THR A 290 -14.21 -16.82 -13.59
C THR A 290 -13.94 -15.50 -12.84
N GLU A 291 -14.18 -14.36 -13.48
CA GLU A 291 -14.00 -13.05 -12.83
C GLU A 291 -14.86 -12.93 -11.57
N GLY A 292 -14.28 -12.48 -10.45
CA GLY A 292 -14.98 -12.43 -9.16
C GLY A 292 -14.94 -13.74 -8.36
N GLN A 293 -14.27 -14.79 -8.85
CA GLN A 293 -14.01 -16.04 -8.13
C GLN A 293 -12.56 -16.13 -7.63
N GLU A 294 -11.90 -14.99 -7.40
CA GLU A 294 -10.55 -14.96 -6.83
C GLU A 294 -10.55 -15.63 -5.45
N TYR A 295 -9.62 -16.55 -5.24
CA TYR A 295 -9.49 -17.21 -3.95
C TYR A 295 -8.87 -16.25 -2.92
N ASN A 296 -9.62 -15.98 -1.85
CA ASN A 296 -9.16 -15.15 -0.75
C ASN A 296 -8.54 -16.01 0.36
N PHE A 297 -7.21 -15.94 0.52
CA PHE A 297 -6.47 -16.64 1.59
C PHE A 297 -6.83 -16.18 3.01
N ASN A 298 -7.68 -15.17 3.17
CA ASN A 298 -8.25 -14.82 4.46
C ASN A 298 -9.47 -15.67 4.86
N ASN A 299 -10.03 -16.45 3.92
CA ASN A 299 -11.15 -17.34 4.19
C ASN A 299 -10.68 -18.59 4.93
N SER A 300 -11.51 -19.04 5.88
CA SER A 300 -11.33 -20.32 6.56
C SER A 300 -11.68 -21.49 5.64
N VAL A 301 -11.02 -22.63 5.87
CA VAL A 301 -11.21 -23.87 5.13
C VAL A 301 -12.07 -24.83 5.96
N TYR A 302 -13.14 -25.35 5.36
CA TYR A 302 -14.12 -26.26 5.99
C TYR A 302 -14.32 -27.58 5.22
N SER A 303 -13.58 -27.76 4.12
CA SER A 303 -13.59 -28.96 3.30
C SER A 303 -12.36 -29.00 2.42
N ASN A 304 -12.04 -30.18 1.86
CA ASN A 304 -11.05 -30.28 0.79
C ASN A 304 -11.48 -29.39 -0.39
N LEU A 305 -10.53 -28.66 -0.97
CA LEU A 305 -10.79 -27.79 -2.11
C LEU A 305 -9.59 -27.71 -3.05
N THR A 306 -9.86 -27.43 -4.31
CA THR A 306 -8.84 -27.16 -5.33
C THR A 306 -8.96 -25.72 -5.77
N ILE A 307 -7.84 -25.00 -5.80
CA ILE A 307 -7.76 -23.65 -6.37
C ILE A 307 -6.90 -23.66 -7.62
N TYR A 308 -7.23 -22.78 -8.56
CA TYR A 308 -6.76 -22.82 -9.93
C TYR A 308 -5.98 -21.56 -10.28
N ALA A 309 -4.80 -21.72 -10.89
CA ALA A 309 -3.99 -20.60 -11.33
C ALA A 309 -4.59 -19.97 -12.61
N LYS A 310 -4.84 -18.66 -12.59
CA LYS A 310 -5.21 -17.87 -13.78
C LYS A 310 -3.96 -17.31 -14.44
N TRP A 311 -3.95 -17.39 -15.77
CA TRP A 311 -2.83 -16.98 -16.61
C TRP A 311 -3.29 -16.08 -17.73
N ILE A 312 -2.49 -15.07 -18.07
CA ILE A 312 -2.65 -14.29 -19.30
C ILE A 312 -1.44 -14.55 -20.21
N PRO A 313 -1.65 -14.87 -21.51
CA PRO A 313 -0.54 -15.04 -22.46
C PRO A 313 0.29 -13.76 -22.57
N LEU A 314 1.60 -13.94 -22.71
CA LEU A 314 2.56 -12.88 -23.02
C LEU A 314 3.00 -13.00 -24.47
N TYR A 315 2.98 -11.89 -25.18
CA TYR A 315 3.44 -11.78 -26.56
C TYR A 315 4.58 -10.77 -26.68
N THR A 316 5.48 -11.04 -27.62
CA THR A 316 6.67 -10.22 -27.88
C THR A 316 6.45 -9.37 -29.13
N VAL A 317 6.62 -8.07 -28.99
CA VAL A 317 6.70 -7.12 -30.10
C VAL A 317 8.17 -6.85 -30.39
N THR A 318 8.63 -7.24 -31.57
CA THR A 318 10.01 -7.05 -32.02
C THR A 318 10.06 -5.95 -33.07
N PHE A 319 10.90 -4.93 -32.87
CA PHE A 319 11.13 -3.88 -33.85
C PHE A 319 12.33 -4.27 -34.73
N ILE A 320 12.12 -4.33 -36.04
CA ILE A 320 13.14 -4.69 -37.02
C ILE A 320 13.57 -3.44 -37.78
N GLY A 321 14.87 -3.26 -38.00
CA GLY A 321 15.42 -2.12 -38.73
C GLY A 321 15.58 -0.84 -37.90
N ALA A 322 15.40 -0.90 -36.58
CA ALA A 322 15.76 0.17 -35.64
C ALA A 322 16.34 -0.43 -34.35
N ASP A 323 17.17 0.34 -33.65
CA ASP A 323 17.76 -0.07 -32.36
C ASP A 323 16.75 0.15 -31.21
N ILE A 324 15.67 -0.63 -31.23
CA ILE A 324 14.63 -0.61 -30.20
C ILE A 324 14.53 -2.03 -29.61
N PRO A 325 14.74 -2.18 -28.28
CA PRO A 325 14.64 -3.50 -27.66
C PRO A 325 13.22 -4.07 -27.78
N PRO A 326 13.08 -5.39 -27.90
CA PRO A 326 11.76 -6.03 -27.95
C PRO A 326 10.99 -5.76 -26.66
N LYS A 327 9.67 -5.66 -26.77
CA LYS A 327 8.77 -5.47 -25.63
C LYS A 327 7.86 -6.67 -25.46
N THR A 328 7.71 -7.11 -24.22
CA THR A 328 6.77 -8.18 -23.85
C THR A 328 5.51 -7.57 -23.25
N LEU A 329 4.35 -7.95 -23.77
CA LEU A 329 3.04 -7.41 -23.40
C LEU A 329 2.05 -8.54 -23.11
N GLU A 330 1.06 -8.25 -22.27
CA GLU A 330 -0.06 -9.17 -22.03
C GLU A 330 -1.01 -9.18 -23.23
N LYS A 331 -1.61 -10.34 -23.52
CA LYS A 331 -2.64 -10.48 -24.56
C LYS A 331 -3.72 -9.40 -24.39
N GLY A 332 -4.03 -8.69 -25.47
CA GLY A 332 -5.03 -7.63 -25.48
C GLY A 332 -4.49 -6.23 -25.14
N GLN A 333 -3.25 -6.11 -24.66
CA GLN A 333 -2.63 -4.80 -24.47
C GLN A 333 -2.23 -4.18 -25.82
N THR A 334 -2.14 -2.85 -25.83
CA THR A 334 -1.70 -2.07 -26.99
C THR A 334 -0.27 -1.58 -26.78
N ILE A 335 0.48 -1.45 -27.87
CA ILE A 335 1.81 -0.81 -27.84
C ILE A 335 1.73 0.64 -28.32
N ALA A 336 2.34 1.55 -27.55
CA ALA A 336 2.49 2.95 -27.94
C ALA A 336 3.51 3.10 -29.08
N LYS A 337 3.29 4.08 -29.97
CA LYS A 337 4.24 4.41 -31.03
C LYS A 337 5.57 4.85 -30.40
N PRO A 338 6.71 4.21 -30.74
CA PRO A 338 8.00 4.64 -30.23
C PRO A 338 8.38 6.01 -30.81
N GLU A 339 9.36 6.66 -30.19
CA GLU A 339 9.99 7.84 -30.78
C GLU A 339 10.52 7.54 -32.19
N THR A 340 10.50 8.54 -33.06
CA THR A 340 10.96 8.39 -34.44
C THR A 340 12.43 7.98 -34.43
N PRO A 341 12.78 6.77 -34.92
CA PRO A 341 14.16 6.34 -34.90
C PRO A 341 14.99 7.18 -35.89
N THR A 342 16.28 7.32 -35.60
CA THR A 342 17.24 8.00 -36.46
C THR A 342 18.35 7.03 -36.88
N ARG A 343 18.91 7.21 -38.08
CA ARG A 343 20.11 6.49 -38.53
C ARG A 343 21.26 7.44 -38.79
N SER A 344 22.48 6.95 -38.54
CA SER A 344 23.73 7.70 -38.74
C SER A 344 24.12 7.89 -40.21
N ASP A 345 23.58 7.08 -41.12
CA ASP A 345 23.82 7.17 -42.56
C ASP A 345 22.96 8.22 -43.28
N GLY A 346 22.12 8.95 -42.55
CA GLY A 346 21.28 10.02 -43.08
C GLY A 346 19.99 9.53 -43.76
N ALA A 347 19.69 8.23 -43.74
CA ALA A 347 18.42 7.73 -44.22
C ALA A 347 17.25 8.31 -43.41
N LEU A 348 16.14 8.65 -44.07
CA LEU A 348 14.97 9.23 -43.43
C LEU A 348 13.95 8.13 -43.12
N PHE A 349 13.46 8.12 -41.88
CA PHE A 349 12.42 7.20 -41.44
C PHE A 349 11.10 7.50 -42.15
N ASP A 350 10.46 6.47 -42.70
CA ASP A 350 9.15 6.59 -43.33
C ASP A 350 8.02 6.31 -42.35
N ASP A 351 7.86 5.04 -41.97
CA ASP A 351 6.93 4.59 -40.94
C ASP A 351 7.26 3.15 -40.52
N TRP A 352 6.45 2.63 -39.61
CA TRP A 352 6.45 1.23 -39.20
C TRP A 352 5.50 0.39 -40.05
N TYR A 353 5.92 -0.81 -40.43
CA TYR A 353 5.19 -1.73 -41.31
C TYR A 353 5.05 -3.12 -40.70
N ILE A 354 4.06 -3.87 -41.18
CA ILE A 354 3.71 -5.19 -40.63
C ILE A 354 4.57 -6.35 -41.16
N ASP A 355 5.35 -6.11 -42.22
CA ASP A 355 6.21 -7.10 -42.87
C ASP A 355 7.44 -6.44 -43.52
N GLU A 356 8.35 -7.28 -44.00
CA GLU A 356 9.64 -6.88 -44.59
C GLU A 356 9.48 -6.27 -45.99
N GLU A 357 8.40 -6.64 -46.70
CA GLU A 357 8.01 -6.08 -47.99
C GLU A 357 7.34 -4.71 -47.87
N TYR A 358 7.09 -4.24 -46.65
CA TYR A 358 6.41 -2.99 -46.34
C TYR A 358 5.01 -2.88 -46.95
N SER A 359 4.25 -4.00 -46.95
CA SER A 359 2.95 -4.10 -47.63
C SER A 359 1.87 -3.20 -47.02
N ALA A 360 1.89 -3.01 -45.70
CA ALA A 360 0.97 -2.14 -44.98
C ALA A 360 1.61 -1.53 -43.72
N LYS A 361 1.19 -0.32 -43.38
CA LYS A 361 1.62 0.38 -42.17
C LYS A 361 1.06 -0.30 -40.93
N TYR A 362 1.88 -0.43 -39.89
CA TYR A 362 1.43 -0.90 -38.59
C TYR A 362 0.59 0.18 -37.89
N VAL A 363 -0.55 -0.23 -37.35
CA VAL A 363 -1.50 0.66 -36.64
C VAL A 363 -1.27 0.54 -35.14
N PHE A 364 -0.53 1.49 -34.58
CA PHE A 364 -0.37 1.61 -33.13
C PHE A 364 -1.72 1.83 -32.43
N GLY A 365 -1.90 1.23 -31.26
CA GLY A 365 -3.20 1.16 -30.57
C GLY A 365 -4.02 -0.09 -30.89
N SER A 366 -3.55 -0.95 -31.81
CA SER A 366 -4.14 -2.28 -32.01
C SER A 366 -3.72 -3.23 -30.88
N GLU A 367 -4.63 -4.12 -30.49
CA GLU A 367 -4.36 -5.15 -29.48
C GLU A 367 -3.31 -6.16 -29.97
N ILE A 368 -2.39 -6.51 -29.08
CA ILE A 368 -1.42 -7.58 -29.32
C ILE A 368 -2.05 -8.92 -28.95
N VAL A 369 -2.26 -9.76 -29.96
CA VAL A 369 -2.86 -11.10 -29.81
C VAL A 369 -1.92 -12.25 -30.22
N ALA A 370 -0.71 -11.92 -30.68
CA ALA A 370 0.35 -12.86 -31.04
C ALA A 370 1.72 -12.16 -31.00
N ASP A 371 2.81 -12.95 -30.99
CA ASP A 371 4.16 -12.45 -31.24
C ASP A 371 4.19 -11.75 -32.60
N ILE A 372 4.70 -10.52 -32.69
CA ILE A 372 4.69 -9.71 -33.91
C ILE A 372 6.06 -9.05 -34.16
N LYS A 373 6.44 -8.97 -35.42
CA LYS A 373 7.58 -8.17 -35.89
C LYS A 373 7.06 -6.93 -36.61
N ILE A 374 7.63 -5.77 -36.30
CA ILE A 374 7.24 -4.49 -36.90
C ILE A 374 8.49 -3.87 -37.53
N TYR A 375 8.43 -3.52 -38.81
CA TYR A 375 9.58 -3.19 -39.64
C TYR A 375 9.68 -1.68 -39.86
N ALA A 376 10.82 -1.08 -39.53
CA ALA A 376 11.13 0.31 -39.84
C ALA A 376 11.50 0.43 -41.33
N LYS A 377 10.72 1.21 -42.08
CA LYS A 377 11.06 1.53 -43.47
C LYS A 377 11.93 2.78 -43.51
N TRP A 378 13.05 2.67 -44.21
CA TRP A 378 13.99 3.76 -44.41
C TRP A 378 14.00 4.16 -45.88
N LEU A 379 13.99 5.47 -46.14
CA LEU A 379 14.08 6.03 -47.47
C LEU A 379 15.42 6.74 -47.62
N ASP A 380 15.97 6.65 -48.83
CA ASP A 380 17.09 7.49 -49.22
C ASP A 380 16.71 8.96 -49.06
N SER A 381 17.70 9.78 -48.73
CA SER A 381 17.53 11.20 -48.56
C SER A 381 18.57 11.97 -49.35
N TRP A 382 18.21 13.21 -49.69
CA TRP A 382 19.07 14.12 -50.42
C TRP A 382 19.11 15.45 -49.69
N THR A 383 20.29 16.06 -49.62
CA THR A 383 20.48 17.36 -48.97
C THR A 383 20.15 18.47 -49.96
N VAL A 384 19.28 19.39 -49.53
CA VAL A 384 19.00 20.64 -50.23
C VAL A 384 19.72 21.78 -49.51
N THR A 385 20.59 22.48 -50.22
CA THR A 385 21.40 23.58 -49.70
C THR A 385 20.96 24.91 -50.30
N PHE A 386 20.85 25.96 -49.48
CA PHE A 386 20.46 27.30 -49.92
C PHE A 386 21.69 28.22 -50.01
N SER A 387 22.26 28.32 -51.20
CA SER A 387 23.44 29.15 -51.46
C SER A 387 23.06 30.64 -51.58
N GLY A 388 23.88 31.52 -51.02
CA GLY A 388 23.61 32.97 -51.01
C GLY A 388 22.63 33.44 -49.93
N ALA A 389 22.17 32.55 -49.06
CA ALA A 389 21.32 32.86 -47.91
C ALA A 389 21.79 32.06 -46.68
N SER A 390 22.95 32.44 -46.13
CA SER A 390 23.66 31.66 -45.09
C SER A 390 22.92 31.50 -43.76
N SER A 391 21.80 32.20 -43.56
CA SER A 391 20.91 32.04 -42.40
C SER A 391 19.95 30.84 -42.54
N ILE A 392 19.94 30.15 -43.69
CA ILE A 392 19.07 29.00 -43.95
C ILE A 392 19.92 27.74 -43.93
N GLU A 393 19.68 26.91 -42.92
CA GLU A 393 20.36 25.62 -42.79
C GLU A 393 19.94 24.64 -43.91
N PRO A 394 20.84 23.74 -44.35
CA PRO A 394 20.49 22.69 -45.29
C PRO A 394 19.37 21.79 -44.76
N VAL A 395 18.52 21.31 -45.67
CA VAL A 395 17.37 20.45 -45.35
C VAL A 395 17.54 19.09 -46.00
N SER A 396 17.38 18.01 -45.25
CA SER A 396 17.32 16.65 -45.79
C SER A 396 15.89 16.34 -46.28
N VAL A 397 15.78 15.91 -47.53
CA VAL A 397 14.50 15.62 -48.20
C VAL A 397 14.47 14.17 -48.63
N LYS A 398 13.37 13.47 -48.34
CA LYS A 398 13.15 12.07 -48.78
C LYS A 398 13.23 12.01 -50.31
N HIS A 399 13.80 10.93 -50.84
CA HIS A 399 13.89 10.70 -52.28
C HIS A 399 12.50 10.85 -52.94
N ASN A 400 12.46 11.59 -54.05
CA ASN A 400 11.26 11.83 -54.84
C ASN A 400 10.16 12.65 -54.12
N GLN A 401 10.51 13.37 -53.05
CA GLN A 401 9.65 14.38 -52.40
C GLN A 401 10.10 15.80 -52.73
N THR A 402 9.22 16.77 -52.51
CA THR A 402 9.50 18.20 -52.71
C THR A 402 10.09 18.83 -51.46
N VAL A 403 10.91 19.88 -51.62
CA VAL A 403 11.39 20.69 -50.51
C VAL A 403 10.42 21.84 -50.25
N THR A 404 10.05 22.06 -48.99
CA THR A 404 9.22 23.21 -48.61
C THR A 404 10.00 24.50 -48.88
N LYS A 405 9.36 25.47 -49.54
CA LYS A 405 9.95 26.80 -49.75
C LYS A 405 10.31 27.44 -48.40
N PRO A 406 11.57 27.81 -48.15
CA PRO A 406 11.92 28.52 -46.92
C PRO A 406 11.36 29.95 -46.94
N ALA A 407 11.33 30.61 -45.80
CA ALA A 407 11.03 32.03 -45.75
C ALA A 407 12.00 32.81 -46.64
N ASP A 408 11.49 33.81 -47.37
CA ASP A 408 12.33 34.64 -48.23
C ASP A 408 13.32 35.43 -47.34
N PRO A 409 14.63 35.43 -47.67
CA PRO A 409 15.62 36.20 -46.93
C PRO A 409 15.25 37.68 -46.85
N ALA A 410 15.56 38.33 -45.73
CA ALA A 410 15.35 39.76 -45.59
C ALA A 410 16.31 40.55 -46.50
N ASP A 411 15.81 41.66 -47.07
CA ASP A 411 16.65 42.63 -47.77
C ASP A 411 17.77 43.14 -46.85
N THR A 412 18.92 43.43 -47.45
CA THR A 412 20.04 44.11 -46.77
C THR A 412 20.00 45.61 -47.04
N GLU A 413 20.88 46.40 -46.40
CA GLU A 413 20.94 47.84 -46.64
C GLU A 413 21.27 48.23 -48.10
N THR A 414 21.90 47.32 -48.85
CA THR A 414 22.44 47.57 -50.20
C THR A 414 21.88 46.63 -51.28
N LEU A 415 21.32 45.48 -50.90
CA LEU A 415 20.79 44.47 -51.81
C LEU A 415 19.37 44.03 -51.40
N ALA A 416 18.47 43.91 -52.37
CA ALA A 416 17.15 43.32 -52.24
C ALA A 416 17.13 41.87 -52.74
N PHE A 417 16.35 41.01 -52.09
CA PHE A 417 16.14 39.64 -52.53
C PHE A 417 15.19 39.61 -53.75
N ASP A 418 15.63 39.02 -54.87
CA ASP A 418 14.83 38.94 -56.11
C ASP A 418 14.15 37.58 -56.27
N GLY A 419 14.73 36.50 -55.73
CA GLY A 419 14.14 35.16 -55.76
C GLY A 419 15.13 34.00 -55.67
N TRP A 420 14.58 32.79 -55.71
CA TRP A 420 15.30 31.52 -55.68
C TRP A 420 15.50 30.95 -57.09
N TYR A 421 16.71 30.47 -57.39
CA TYR A 421 17.10 29.99 -58.71
C TYR A 421 17.75 28.59 -58.62
N ALA A 422 17.51 27.78 -59.64
CA ALA A 422 18.06 26.42 -59.74
C ALA A 422 19.54 26.41 -60.17
N ASP A 423 20.06 27.54 -60.65
CA ASP A 423 21.43 27.67 -61.17
C ASP A 423 22.13 28.92 -60.63
N SER A 424 23.46 28.84 -60.49
CA SER A 424 24.29 29.93 -59.98
C SER A 424 24.41 31.14 -60.92
N THR A 425 23.92 31.03 -62.16
CA THR A 425 23.86 32.15 -63.12
C THR A 425 22.51 32.87 -63.09
N PHE A 426 21.61 32.45 -62.22
CA PHE A 426 20.30 33.04 -61.97
C PHE A 426 19.40 33.14 -63.21
N LYS A 427 19.45 32.13 -64.09
CA LYS A 427 18.64 32.09 -65.32
C LYS A 427 17.31 31.37 -65.12
N THR A 428 17.29 30.35 -64.28
CA THR A 428 16.15 29.45 -64.11
C THR A 428 15.59 29.60 -62.70
N PRO A 429 14.41 30.22 -62.50
CA PRO A 429 13.76 30.23 -61.20
C PRO A 429 13.54 28.80 -60.69
N PHE A 430 13.73 28.58 -59.39
CA PHE A 430 13.51 27.26 -58.80
C PHE A 430 12.02 27.05 -58.51
N ASP A 431 11.44 25.96 -59.04
CA ASP A 431 10.08 25.52 -58.72
C ASP A 431 10.12 24.56 -57.52
N PHE A 432 9.55 24.99 -56.40
CA PHE A 432 9.49 24.19 -55.17
C PHE A 432 8.57 22.97 -55.25
N ASN A 433 7.84 22.78 -56.36
CA ASN A 433 7.14 21.53 -56.66
C ASN A 433 8.05 20.48 -57.33
N THR A 434 9.32 20.81 -57.60
CA THR A 434 10.29 19.88 -58.15
C THR A 434 10.64 18.81 -57.12
N LYS A 435 10.56 17.54 -57.53
CA LYS A 435 10.95 16.40 -56.70
C LYS A 435 12.47 16.29 -56.61
N ILE A 436 12.99 16.11 -55.41
CA ILE A 436 14.42 16.00 -55.13
C ILE A 436 14.86 14.54 -55.32
N THR A 437 15.76 14.30 -56.28
CA THR A 437 16.30 12.97 -56.60
C THR A 437 17.81 12.87 -56.43
N ALA A 438 18.48 13.97 -56.07
CA ALA A 438 19.91 14.08 -55.79
C ALA A 438 20.16 15.30 -54.87
N ASN A 439 21.36 15.40 -54.28
CA ASN A 439 21.76 16.61 -53.55
C ASN A 439 21.59 17.85 -54.45
N THR A 440 20.86 18.85 -53.97
CA THR A 440 20.40 19.99 -54.79
C THR A 440 20.82 21.30 -54.12
N THR A 441 21.40 22.22 -54.88
CA THR A 441 21.70 23.58 -54.39
C THR A 441 20.74 24.57 -55.04
N ILE A 442 20.06 25.36 -54.22
CA ILE A 442 19.15 26.43 -54.64
C ILE A 442 19.84 27.77 -54.32
N TYR A 443 19.85 28.70 -55.27
CA TYR A 443 20.62 29.94 -55.20
C TYR A 443 19.72 31.16 -54.96
N ALA A 444 20.01 31.94 -53.93
CA ALA A 444 19.39 33.24 -53.68
C ALA A 444 20.00 34.29 -54.61
N LYS A 445 19.16 34.98 -55.38
CA LYS A 445 19.57 36.11 -56.21
C LYS A 445 19.30 37.43 -55.49
N TRP A 446 20.31 38.30 -55.52
CA TRP A 446 20.29 39.61 -54.88
C TRP A 446 20.48 40.71 -55.93
N LEU A 447 19.66 41.75 -55.86
CA LEU A 447 19.72 42.91 -56.75
C LEU A 447 20.06 44.18 -55.94
N PRO A 448 20.95 45.05 -56.43
CA PRO A 448 21.25 46.31 -55.74
C PRO A 448 20.06 47.27 -55.73
N PHE A 449 20.06 48.15 -54.73
CA PHE A 449 19.22 49.35 -54.73
C PHE A 449 19.90 50.49 -55.50
N TYR A 450 19.09 51.26 -56.23
CA TYR A 450 19.48 52.53 -56.82
C TYR A 450 18.64 53.67 -56.25
N THR A 451 19.22 54.85 -56.15
CA THR A 451 18.61 56.03 -55.55
C THR A 451 18.13 56.99 -56.63
N ILE A 452 16.87 57.40 -56.53
CA ILE A 452 16.32 58.53 -57.27
C ILE A 452 16.41 59.76 -56.38
N THR A 453 17.18 60.74 -56.81
CA THR A 453 17.28 62.05 -56.16
C THR A 453 16.41 63.05 -56.90
N PHE A 454 15.75 63.93 -56.17
CA PHE A 454 14.82 64.90 -56.72
C PHE A 454 15.36 66.31 -56.55
N ASN A 455 15.63 67.00 -57.66
CA ASN A 455 15.98 68.42 -57.68
C ASN A 455 14.72 69.23 -58.04
N SER A 456 14.11 69.85 -57.05
CA SER A 456 12.85 70.60 -57.19
C SER A 456 13.01 71.97 -57.88
N VAL A 457 14.23 72.41 -58.19
CA VAL A 457 14.54 73.71 -58.82
C VAL A 457 13.84 74.86 -58.06
N ASP A 458 14.26 75.06 -56.81
CA ASP A 458 13.69 75.99 -55.81
C ASP A 458 12.25 75.70 -55.36
N GLY A 459 11.71 74.51 -55.66
CA GLY A 459 10.44 74.03 -55.10
C GLY A 459 10.60 73.33 -53.75
N SER A 460 9.49 72.87 -53.16
CA SER A 460 9.51 72.09 -51.91
C SER A 460 10.41 70.84 -52.00
N ASN A 461 11.04 70.47 -50.88
CA ASN A 461 11.92 69.31 -50.81
C ASN A 461 11.16 68.01 -51.12
N VAL A 462 11.79 67.11 -51.87
CA VAL A 462 11.27 65.77 -52.17
C VAL A 462 12.35 64.77 -51.79
N ASN A 463 12.03 63.90 -50.83
CA ASN A 463 12.99 62.94 -50.30
C ASN A 463 13.41 61.93 -51.39
N PRO A 464 14.70 61.53 -51.42
CA PRO A 464 15.15 60.48 -52.33
C PRO A 464 14.40 59.16 -52.13
N ILE A 465 14.22 58.40 -53.20
CA ILE A 465 13.57 57.09 -53.18
C ILE A 465 14.60 56.03 -53.56
N LYS A 466 14.75 54.98 -52.73
CA LYS A 466 15.50 53.77 -53.09
C LYS A 466 14.58 52.82 -53.87
N VAL A 467 15.09 52.29 -54.98
CA VAL A 467 14.36 51.38 -55.88
C VAL A 467 15.27 50.21 -56.23
N VAL A 468 14.74 48.99 -56.15
CA VAL A 468 15.46 47.77 -56.57
C VAL A 468 15.78 47.84 -58.06
N GLN A 469 16.99 47.44 -58.45
CA GLN A 469 17.42 47.40 -59.84
C GLN A 469 16.38 46.74 -60.75
N GLY A 470 16.08 47.41 -61.87
CA GLY A 470 15.16 46.92 -62.89
C GLY A 470 13.68 47.03 -62.51
N LYS A 471 13.33 47.49 -61.30
CA LYS A 471 11.95 47.81 -60.92
C LYS A 471 11.61 49.27 -61.22
N LYS A 472 10.31 49.57 -61.26
CA LYS A 472 9.79 50.93 -61.45
C LYS A 472 9.71 51.66 -60.11
N ALA A 473 9.85 52.97 -60.13
CA ALA A 473 9.75 53.80 -58.94
C ALA A 473 8.31 54.26 -58.70
N THR A 474 7.89 54.36 -57.44
CA THR A 474 6.63 55.02 -57.11
C THR A 474 6.80 56.53 -57.28
N LYS A 475 5.86 57.19 -57.97
CA LYS A 475 5.88 58.65 -58.13
C LYS A 475 5.78 59.33 -56.76
N PRO A 476 6.70 60.24 -56.39
CA PRO A 476 6.55 61.03 -55.17
C PRO A 476 5.39 62.01 -55.28
N ALA A 477 4.99 62.61 -54.15
CA ALA A 477 4.09 63.76 -54.17
C ALA A 477 4.69 64.90 -55.03
N ASP A 478 3.82 65.59 -55.78
CA ASP A 478 4.25 66.69 -56.62
C ASP A 478 4.78 67.85 -55.75
N PRO A 479 5.97 68.40 -56.05
CA PRO A 479 6.50 69.53 -55.30
C PRO A 479 5.66 70.78 -55.56
N THR A 480 5.77 71.79 -54.69
CA THR A 480 5.10 73.10 -54.83
C THR A 480 6.11 74.24 -54.99
N ARG A 481 5.80 75.25 -55.83
CA ARG A 481 6.65 76.44 -56.03
C ARG A 481 5.81 77.70 -56.35
N GLY A 482 5.46 78.47 -55.33
CA GLY A 482 4.72 79.73 -55.48
C GLY A 482 3.41 79.56 -56.28
N SER A 483 3.14 80.47 -57.22
CA SER A 483 1.98 80.44 -58.11
C SER A 483 2.18 79.60 -59.40
N ARG A 484 3.30 78.88 -59.53
CA ARG A 484 3.62 78.08 -60.71
C ARG A 484 3.01 76.68 -60.59
N THR A 485 2.56 76.13 -61.72
CA THR A 485 2.04 74.75 -61.78
C THR A 485 3.16 73.77 -62.11
N PHE A 486 3.20 72.64 -61.40
CA PHE A 486 4.20 71.58 -61.61
C PHE A 486 3.88 70.82 -62.90
N ALA A 487 4.83 70.81 -63.85
CA ALA A 487 4.64 70.22 -65.17
C ALA A 487 5.15 68.77 -65.26
N GLY A 488 5.98 68.32 -64.32
CA GLY A 488 6.52 66.96 -64.28
C GLY A 488 8.00 66.88 -63.93
N TRP A 489 8.48 65.65 -63.78
CA TRP A 489 9.88 65.31 -63.52
C TRP A 489 10.62 64.99 -64.82
N TYR A 490 11.83 65.52 -64.99
CA TYR A 490 12.66 65.35 -66.19
C TYR A 490 14.02 64.77 -65.83
N LYS A 491 14.61 63.97 -66.72
CA LYS A 491 15.92 63.31 -66.52
C LYS A 491 17.10 64.27 -66.70
N ASP A 492 16.86 65.45 -67.26
CA ASP A 492 17.86 66.48 -67.54
C ASP A 492 17.36 67.87 -67.12
N SER A 493 18.29 68.76 -66.76
CA SER A 493 18.00 70.14 -66.34
C SER A 493 17.53 71.05 -67.50
N SER A 494 17.68 70.61 -68.75
CA SER A 494 17.14 71.31 -69.94
C SER A 494 15.69 70.90 -70.25
N TYR A 495 15.10 70.03 -69.44
CA TYR A 495 13.72 69.57 -69.52
C TYR A 495 13.33 68.94 -70.88
N THR A 496 14.26 68.23 -71.50
CA THR A 496 14.05 67.59 -72.82
C THR A 496 13.50 66.18 -72.71
N GLN A 497 13.78 65.47 -71.61
CA GLN A 497 13.38 64.07 -71.41
C GLN A 497 12.52 63.91 -70.16
N ALA A 498 11.20 63.83 -70.32
CA ALA A 498 10.30 63.54 -69.21
C ALA A 498 10.57 62.12 -68.65
N PHE A 499 10.44 61.97 -67.33
CA PHE A 499 10.53 60.68 -66.66
C PHE A 499 9.13 60.12 -66.38
N ASP A 500 8.87 58.91 -66.87
CA ASP A 500 7.60 58.21 -66.67
C ASP A 500 7.73 57.11 -65.61
N PHE A 501 7.21 57.39 -64.40
CA PHE A 501 7.18 56.45 -63.28
C PHE A 501 6.39 55.16 -63.57
N THR A 502 5.49 55.17 -64.55
CA THR A 502 4.66 54.02 -64.91
C THR A 502 5.30 53.10 -65.95
N ALA A 503 6.26 53.59 -66.72
CA ALA A 503 6.90 52.84 -67.80
C ALA A 503 8.38 52.55 -67.54
N GLU A 504 9.14 53.49 -66.97
CA GLU A 504 10.59 53.39 -66.84
C GLU A 504 11.04 52.61 -65.59
N THR A 505 12.09 51.82 -65.74
CA THR A 505 12.74 51.07 -64.66
C THR A 505 14.06 51.75 -64.25
N ILE A 506 14.47 51.50 -63.02
CA ILE A 506 15.68 52.11 -62.45
C ILE A 506 16.85 51.13 -62.55
N THR A 507 17.87 51.48 -63.33
CA THR A 507 19.05 50.65 -63.56
C THR A 507 20.36 51.27 -63.07
N ARG A 508 20.28 52.46 -62.44
CA ARG A 508 21.38 53.29 -61.93
C ARG A 508 20.80 54.40 -61.06
N ASP A 509 21.64 55.06 -60.26
CA ASP A 509 21.25 56.29 -59.56
C ASP A 509 20.91 57.38 -60.57
N ILE A 510 19.80 58.10 -60.34
CA ILE A 510 19.32 59.14 -61.26
C ILE A 510 18.86 60.36 -60.48
N THR A 511 19.15 61.55 -60.99
CA THR A 511 18.55 62.79 -60.49
C THR A 511 17.46 63.28 -61.43
N LEU A 512 16.27 63.53 -60.91
CA LEU A 512 15.12 64.08 -61.65
C LEU A 512 14.93 65.56 -61.31
N TYR A 513 14.65 66.37 -62.33
CA TYR A 513 14.52 67.82 -62.26
C TYR A 513 13.07 68.25 -62.46
N ALA A 514 12.55 69.11 -61.59
CA ALA A 514 11.19 69.64 -61.68
C ALA A 514 11.06 70.74 -62.75
N ARG A 515 10.09 70.60 -63.67
CA ARG A 515 9.71 71.65 -64.63
C ARG A 515 8.44 72.37 -64.16
N TRP A 516 8.38 73.68 -64.41
CA TRP A 516 7.29 74.57 -63.98
C TRP A 516 6.71 75.39 -65.14
N ASN A 517 5.39 75.55 -65.22
CA ASN A 517 4.72 76.41 -66.21
C ASN A 517 4.50 77.84 -65.66
N MET A 518 4.46 78.85 -66.55
CA MET A 518 4.16 80.26 -66.21
C MET A 518 2.64 80.51 -66.15
N PRO A 519 2.16 81.51 -65.39
CA PRO A 519 0.73 81.85 -65.34
C PRO A 519 0.25 82.54 -66.64
N GLU A 520 -0.94 82.17 -67.14
CA GLU A 520 -1.51 82.65 -68.42
C GLU A 520 -2.12 84.07 -68.34
N GLY A 521 -1.87 84.93 -69.35
CA GLY A 521 -2.74 86.06 -69.76
C GLY A 521 -2.13 87.48 -69.85
N VAL A 522 -1.55 87.88 -71.00
CA VAL A 522 -1.42 89.30 -71.45
C VAL A 522 -1.42 89.38 -73.00
N ASP A 523 -2.39 90.09 -73.60
CA ASP A 523 -2.58 90.29 -75.05
C ASP A 523 -2.92 91.79 -75.28
N ASN A 524 -2.26 92.50 -76.23
CA ASN A 524 -2.42 93.96 -76.44
C ASN A 524 -2.87 94.31 -77.88
N ALA A 525 -4.07 94.88 -78.04
CA ALA A 525 -4.63 95.39 -79.32
C ALA A 525 -4.67 96.94 -79.33
N ILE A 526 -4.32 97.56 -80.47
CA ILE A 526 -4.27 99.03 -80.70
C ILE A 526 -5.46 99.47 -81.55
N THR A 527 -6.11 100.61 -81.23
CA THR A 527 -7.25 101.17 -81.99
C THR A 527 -6.85 102.50 -82.68
N MET A 528 -7.21 102.70 -83.95
CA MET A 528 -6.89 103.91 -84.76
C MET A 528 -8.16 104.51 -85.39
N ASN A 529 -8.35 105.84 -85.30
CA ASN A 529 -9.43 106.59 -85.95
C ASN A 529 -8.85 107.67 -86.89
N VAL A 530 -9.28 107.68 -88.15
CA VAL A 530 -8.87 108.65 -89.20
C VAL A 530 -10.08 109.49 -89.61
N GLU A 531 -10.02 110.82 -89.44
CA GLU A 531 -11.23 111.66 -89.43
C GLU A 531 -11.56 112.44 -90.73
N LYS A 532 -10.75 112.41 -91.79
CA LYS A 532 -11.15 112.77 -93.19
C LYS A 532 -9.97 112.66 -94.17
N GLY A 533 -10.18 111.92 -95.27
CA GLY A 533 -9.22 111.63 -96.33
C GLY A 533 -8.22 110.51 -95.96
N GLN A 534 -7.94 109.61 -96.90
CA GLN A 534 -7.42 108.27 -96.63
C GLN A 534 -5.88 108.26 -96.50
N LEU A 535 -5.37 108.08 -95.27
CA LEU A 535 -3.99 107.70 -94.99
C LEU A 535 -3.95 106.20 -94.72
N ASP A 536 -3.15 105.45 -95.48
CA ASP A 536 -2.97 104.02 -95.23
C ASP A 536 -1.82 103.81 -94.22
N VAL A 537 -2.07 102.94 -93.24
CA VAL A 537 -1.10 102.61 -92.18
C VAL A 537 -0.84 101.12 -92.14
N THR A 538 0.44 100.74 -92.21
CA THR A 538 0.88 99.36 -91.99
C THR A 538 1.81 99.29 -90.78
N TYR A 539 1.68 98.24 -89.97
CA TYR A 539 2.55 97.99 -88.82
C TYR A 539 3.12 96.58 -88.86
N SER A 540 4.39 96.44 -88.44
CA SER A 540 5.06 95.14 -88.32
C SER A 540 5.70 95.01 -86.94
N PRO A 541 5.31 94.03 -86.10
CA PRO A 541 6.00 93.74 -84.85
C PRO A 541 7.27 92.90 -85.11
N TYR A 542 8.37 93.23 -84.43
CA TYR A 542 9.57 92.40 -84.36
C TYR A 542 9.95 92.11 -82.90
N THR A 543 10.24 90.83 -82.60
CA THR A 543 10.64 90.36 -81.28
C THR A 543 11.96 89.59 -81.35
N ASN A 544 12.95 89.96 -80.53
CA ASN A 544 14.21 89.20 -80.42
C ASN A 544 14.47 88.76 -78.97
N GLY A 545 13.61 87.88 -78.46
CA GLY A 545 13.79 87.13 -77.21
C GLY A 545 13.80 87.93 -75.90
N LEU A 546 14.02 89.25 -75.92
CA LEU A 546 14.15 90.09 -74.72
C LEU A 546 13.48 91.49 -74.83
N TRP A 547 13.06 91.96 -76.02
CA TRP A 547 12.37 93.25 -76.21
C TRP A 547 11.41 93.23 -77.43
N MET A 548 10.41 94.12 -77.44
CA MET A 548 9.47 94.35 -78.58
C MET A 548 9.66 95.74 -79.21
N GLN A 549 9.76 95.80 -80.53
CA GLN A 549 9.82 97.04 -81.32
C GLN A 549 8.73 97.03 -82.40
N TYR A 550 8.09 98.19 -82.62
CA TYR A 550 7.05 98.38 -83.63
C TYR A 550 7.47 99.46 -84.62
N GLU A 551 7.36 99.15 -85.91
CA GLU A 551 7.52 100.09 -87.02
C GLU A 551 6.17 100.38 -87.67
N TYR A 552 5.88 101.67 -87.88
CA TYR A 552 4.66 102.17 -88.50
C TYR A 552 5.01 102.95 -89.77
N THR A 553 4.36 102.63 -90.88
CA THR A 553 4.49 103.36 -92.15
C THR A 553 3.15 104.02 -92.48
N PHE A 554 3.18 105.33 -92.71
CA PHE A 554 2.03 106.16 -93.11
C PHE A 554 2.20 106.59 -94.57
N THR A 555 1.20 106.36 -95.41
CA THR A 555 1.22 106.69 -96.85
C THR A 555 0.09 107.64 -97.23
N CYS A 556 0.40 108.70 -97.98
CA CYS A 556 -0.53 109.70 -98.49
C CYS A 556 -0.89 109.37 -99.96
N ASN A 557 -2.12 108.90 -100.16
CA ASN A 557 -2.58 108.38 -101.45
C ASN A 557 -2.77 109.47 -102.53
N ASP A 558 -2.93 110.74 -102.13
CA ASP A 558 -3.10 111.88 -103.05
C ASP A 558 -1.75 112.46 -103.55
N GLY A 559 -0.65 111.70 -103.43
CA GLY A 559 0.69 112.08 -103.86
C GLY A 559 1.51 112.80 -102.78
N PRO A 560 2.72 113.31 -103.12
CA PRO A 560 3.65 113.86 -102.14
C PRO A 560 3.08 115.01 -101.30
N ALA A 561 3.32 114.95 -99.98
CA ALA A 561 2.87 115.93 -98.99
C ALA A 561 3.96 116.21 -97.94
N ASP A 562 3.75 117.25 -97.14
CA ASP A 562 4.58 117.57 -95.99
C ASP A 562 4.02 116.89 -94.74
N TRP A 563 4.84 116.09 -94.06
CA TRP A 563 4.48 115.27 -92.91
C TRP A 563 4.90 115.91 -91.60
N TYR A 564 3.99 115.90 -90.63
CA TYR A 564 4.15 116.45 -89.30
C TYR A 564 3.89 115.37 -88.24
N LEU A 565 4.82 115.19 -87.30
CA LEU A 565 4.60 114.36 -86.11
C LEU A 565 4.42 115.30 -84.91
N ASN A 566 3.28 115.22 -84.24
CA ASN A 566 2.87 116.13 -83.15
C ASN A 566 3.10 117.60 -83.53
N ASN A 567 2.60 118.00 -84.71
CA ASN A 567 2.72 119.36 -85.27
C ASN A 567 4.14 119.85 -85.65
N LYS A 568 5.17 119.00 -85.63
CA LYS A 568 6.51 119.34 -86.15
C LYS A 568 6.76 118.69 -87.50
N LEU A 569 7.22 119.47 -88.48
CA LEU A 569 7.60 118.96 -89.81
C LEU A 569 8.73 117.94 -89.65
N VAL A 570 8.47 116.70 -90.04
CA VAL A 570 9.42 115.57 -89.97
C VAL A 570 9.90 115.14 -91.34
N LYS A 571 9.13 115.41 -92.40
CA LYS A 571 9.50 115.08 -93.79
C LYS A 571 8.72 115.97 -94.75
N SER A 572 9.35 116.49 -95.80
CA SER A 572 8.67 117.32 -96.80
C SER A 572 8.61 116.63 -98.17
N ASN A 573 7.59 116.98 -98.96
CA ASN A 573 7.36 116.52 -100.34
C ASN A 573 7.56 115.01 -100.54
N SER A 574 6.94 114.18 -99.71
CA SER A 574 7.06 112.72 -99.77
C SER A 574 5.69 112.04 -99.73
N SER A 575 5.54 110.95 -100.46
CA SER A 575 4.31 110.14 -100.43
C SER A 575 4.19 109.27 -99.17
N GLU A 576 5.29 109.04 -98.43
CA GLU A 576 5.32 108.15 -97.26
C GLU A 576 6.20 108.66 -96.12
N TYR A 577 5.80 108.35 -94.88
CA TYR A 577 6.54 108.63 -93.65
C TYR A 577 6.58 107.40 -92.72
N MET A 578 7.78 107.01 -92.25
CA MET A 578 7.96 105.89 -91.31
C MET A 578 8.30 106.39 -89.90
N TYR A 579 7.72 105.75 -88.89
CA TYR A 579 7.93 106.02 -87.47
C TYR A 579 8.17 104.72 -86.68
N THR A 580 9.27 104.66 -85.94
CA THR A 580 9.69 103.47 -85.18
C THR A 580 9.66 103.75 -83.67
N ARG A 581 9.10 102.83 -82.87
CA ARG A 581 9.03 102.95 -81.41
C ARG A 581 9.38 101.64 -80.70
N THR A 582 10.29 101.72 -79.71
CA THR A 582 10.70 100.60 -78.86
C THR A 582 9.98 100.68 -77.51
N TYR A 583 9.27 99.61 -77.11
CA TYR A 583 8.46 99.61 -75.88
C TYR A 583 9.38 99.44 -74.66
N PHE A 584 9.58 100.49 -73.84
CA PHE A 584 9.86 100.27 -72.41
C PHE A 584 9.50 101.41 -71.45
N GLN A 585 9.00 102.60 -71.85
CA GLN A 585 8.76 103.67 -70.83
C GLN A 585 7.54 104.62 -70.95
N GLN A 586 6.68 104.62 -71.99
CA GLN A 586 5.53 105.55 -72.00
C GLN A 586 4.31 105.04 -72.79
N THR A 587 3.16 104.89 -72.13
CA THR A 587 1.84 104.95 -72.78
C THR A 587 1.55 106.40 -73.16
N GLY A 588 0.97 106.66 -74.34
CA GLY A 588 0.77 108.04 -74.80
C GLY A 588 0.21 108.14 -76.22
N ILE A 589 -0.59 109.18 -76.45
CA ILE A 589 -1.22 109.49 -77.73
C ILE A 589 -0.27 110.35 -78.56
N PHE A 590 -0.06 110.01 -79.83
CA PHE A 590 0.66 110.86 -80.78
C PHE A 590 -0.16 111.04 -82.06
N THR A 591 0.07 112.16 -82.74
CA THR A 591 -0.67 112.57 -83.93
C THR A 591 0.28 112.71 -85.11
N VAL A 592 -0.05 112.11 -86.25
CA VAL A 592 0.67 112.26 -87.52
C VAL A 592 -0.24 112.98 -88.50
N GLU A 593 0.26 114.05 -89.13
CA GLU A 593 -0.49 114.82 -90.13
C GLU A 593 0.28 114.92 -91.46
N ALA A 594 -0.42 114.79 -92.58
CA ALA A 594 0.07 115.16 -93.90
C ALA A 594 -0.64 116.44 -94.36
N ARG A 595 0.11 117.43 -94.86
CA ARG A 595 -0.43 118.70 -95.37
C ARG A 595 0.03 118.94 -96.80
N LYS A 596 -0.90 119.41 -97.65
CA LYS A 596 -0.64 119.71 -99.06
C LYS A 596 -1.42 120.95 -99.49
N VAL A 597 -0.77 121.89 -100.18
CA VAL A 597 -1.42 123.10 -100.70
C VAL A 597 -1.73 122.90 -102.18
N ILE A 598 -2.98 123.04 -102.58
CA ILE A 598 -3.44 122.97 -103.97
C ILE A 598 -4.34 124.16 -104.25
N ASN A 599 -4.01 124.97 -105.25
CA ASN A 599 -4.75 126.20 -105.63
C ASN A 599 -5.03 127.12 -104.43
N ASP A 600 -3.99 127.42 -103.65
CA ASP A 600 -4.02 128.24 -102.42
C ASP A 600 -4.95 127.74 -101.30
N ILE A 601 -5.42 126.48 -101.37
CA ILE A 601 -6.16 125.81 -100.29
C ILE A 601 -5.27 124.73 -99.67
N VAL A 602 -5.13 124.74 -98.35
CA VAL A 602 -4.39 123.73 -97.59
C VAL A 602 -5.30 122.56 -97.25
N TYR A 603 -4.98 121.39 -97.78
CA TYR A 603 -5.57 120.10 -97.40
C TYR A 603 -4.73 119.46 -96.31
N THR A 604 -5.38 118.95 -95.26
CA THR A 604 -4.72 118.30 -94.12
C THR A 604 -5.39 116.95 -93.85
N TRP A 605 -4.57 115.91 -93.68
CA TRP A 605 -4.97 114.56 -93.28
C TRP A 605 -4.33 114.22 -91.95
N THR A 606 -5.11 113.78 -90.96
CA THR A 606 -4.64 113.56 -89.59
C THR A 606 -4.96 112.14 -89.12
N ALA A 607 -3.96 111.46 -88.55
CA ALA A 607 -4.08 110.18 -87.87
C ALA A 607 -3.69 110.33 -86.39
N VAL A 608 -4.60 109.97 -85.48
CA VAL A 608 -4.36 109.94 -84.03
C VAL A 608 -4.13 108.49 -83.60
N CYS A 609 -2.97 108.21 -83.03
CA CYS A 609 -2.57 106.87 -82.59
C CYS A 609 -2.52 106.83 -81.06
N SER A 610 -3.31 105.94 -80.44
CA SER A 610 -3.30 105.69 -79.00
C SER A 610 -2.92 104.24 -78.71
N MET A 611 -2.00 104.04 -77.75
CA MET A 611 -1.44 102.73 -77.37
C MET A 611 -1.54 102.50 -75.87
#